data_AF-A0A919VH84-F1
#
_entry.id   AF-A0A919VH84-F1
#
_cell.length_a   1.000
_cell.length_b   1.000
_cell.length_c   1.000
_cell.angle_alpha   90.00
_cell.angle_beta   90.00
_cell.angle_gamma   90.00
#
_symmetry.space_group_name_H-M   'P 1'
#
loop_
_entity.id
_entity.type
_entity.pdbx_description
1 polymer ?
#
loop_
_entity_poly.entity_id
_entity_poly.type
_entity_poly.pdbx_seq_one_letter_code
_entity_poly.pdbx_strand_id
1 'polypeptide(L)'
;MKKQLKYSLPISIFLFIATVLIAIGAGYYKNSLSTEKPSFKINLPAEKTNSKVVYNFSNQGLPKKLVQPKKISIATGHGGGITNVGKEPLSIKVETEDFIGTVKLSSTTPGFDPSTGIFTKPLLPRKSVTLDVELDIPSEKIKHSEIINNAAIKFINTKDGSLLGTVPVQVINSTTVAVNDMKH
;
A
#
# COMPACT_ATOMS: atom_id res chain seq x y z
N MET A 1 1.68 -9.19 50.51
CA MET A 1 0.27 -9.61 50.28
C MET A 1 -0.25 -8.95 49.02
N LYS A 2 -0.55 -9.71 47.96
CA LYS A 2 -1.20 -9.16 46.74
C LYS A 2 -2.70 -8.98 47.03
N LYS A 3 -3.17 -7.72 47.12
CA LYS A 3 -4.61 -7.38 47.20
C LYS A 3 -5.29 -7.86 45.91
N GLN A 4 -6.08 -8.93 46.00
CA GLN A 4 -6.93 -9.39 44.90
C GLN A 4 -8.11 -8.41 44.78
N LEU A 5 -8.15 -7.59 43.73
CA LEU A 5 -9.30 -6.76 43.40
C LEU A 5 -10.49 -7.68 43.05
N LYS A 6 -11.45 -7.82 43.97
CA LYS A 6 -12.73 -8.47 43.69
C LYS A 6 -13.60 -7.50 42.90
N TYR A 7 -13.55 -7.58 41.57
CA TYR A 7 -14.49 -6.86 40.71
C TYR A 7 -15.90 -7.40 40.94
N SER A 8 -16.90 -6.52 41.07
CA SER A 8 -18.29 -6.94 41.18
C SER A 8 -18.74 -7.56 39.84
N LEU A 9 -19.65 -8.54 39.91
CA LEU A 9 -20.21 -9.23 38.73
C LEU A 9 -20.57 -8.28 37.55
N PRO A 10 -21.23 -7.11 37.75
CA PRO A 10 -21.53 -6.20 36.65
C PRO A 10 -20.28 -5.56 36.01
N ILE A 11 -19.23 -5.28 36.79
CA ILE A 11 -17.96 -4.75 36.27
C ILE A 11 -17.29 -5.80 35.38
N SER A 12 -17.31 -7.07 35.81
CA SER A 12 -16.76 -8.17 35.03
C SER A 12 -17.53 -8.39 33.71
N ILE A 13 -18.86 -8.30 33.74
CA ILE A 13 -19.71 -8.39 32.53
C ILE A 13 -19.41 -7.23 31.58
N PHE A 14 -19.32 -6.00 32.10
CA PHE A 14 -19.00 -4.83 31.30
C PHE A 14 -17.62 -4.95 30.65
N LEU A 15 -16.60 -5.35 31.42
CA LEU A 15 -15.25 -5.57 30.89
C LEU A 15 -15.22 -6.67 29.83
N PHE A 16 -15.98 -7.76 30.03
CA PHE A 16 -16.09 -8.82 29.05
C PHE A 16 -16.70 -8.31 27.73
N ILE A 17 -17.83 -7.60 27.80
CA ILE A 17 -18.48 -7.01 26.62
C ILE A 17 -17.55 -6.01 25.93
N ALA A 18 -16.89 -5.14 26.68
CA ALA A 18 -15.95 -4.17 26.15
C ALA A 18 -14.78 -4.86 25.40
N THR A 19 -14.24 -5.94 25.96
CA THR A 19 -13.15 -6.70 25.34
C THR A 19 -13.60 -7.38 24.05
N VAL A 20 -14.81 -7.96 24.04
CA VAL A 20 -15.41 -8.57 22.85
C VAL A 20 -15.63 -7.53 21.75
N LEU A 21 -16.19 -6.36 22.08
CA LEU A 21 -16.40 -5.27 21.13
C LEU A 21 -15.08 -4.74 20.55
N ILE A 22 -14.05 -4.58 21.39
CA ILE A 22 -12.70 -4.19 20.93
C ILE A 22 -12.13 -5.23 19.98
N ALA A 23 -12.23 -6.53 20.29
CA ALA A 23 -11.73 -7.61 19.44
C ALA A 23 -12.43 -7.66 18.08
N ILE A 24 -13.77 -7.52 18.07
CA ILE A 24 -14.57 -7.45 16.84
C ILE A 24 -14.16 -6.22 16.01
N GLY A 25 -14.07 -5.05 16.65
CA GLY A 25 -13.66 -3.81 15.99
C GLY A 25 -12.26 -3.90 15.37
N ALA A 26 -11.30 -4.47 16.10
CA ALA A 26 -9.95 -4.69 15.60
C ALA A 26 -9.90 -5.65 14.40
N GLY A 27 -10.69 -6.74 14.45
CA GLY A 27 -10.82 -7.68 13.34
C GLY A 27 -11.41 -7.04 12.09
N TYR A 28 -12.48 -6.26 12.25
CA TYR A 28 -13.11 -5.53 11.14
C TYR A 28 -12.17 -4.51 10.51
N TYR A 29 -11.45 -3.74 11.33
CA TYR A 29 -10.45 -2.77 10.86
C TYR A 29 -9.35 -3.43 10.03
N LYS A 30 -8.80 -4.57 10.50
CA LYS A 30 -7.76 -5.30 9.77
C LYS A 30 -8.24 -5.80 8.40
N ASN A 31 -9.49 -6.28 8.33
CA ASN A 31 -10.06 -6.78 7.09
C ASN A 31 -10.32 -5.66 6.08
N SER A 32 -10.91 -4.53 6.50
CA SER A 32 -11.13 -3.35 5.64
C SER A 32 -9.82 -2.82 5.05
N LEU A 33 -8.74 -2.77 5.84
CA LEU A 33 -7.43 -2.35 5.32
C LEU A 33 -6.87 -3.28 4.25
N SER A 34 -7.13 -4.59 4.33
CA SER A 34 -6.61 -5.57 3.36
C SER A 34 -7.35 -5.50 2.03
N THR A 35 -8.67 -5.37 2.07
CA THR A 35 -9.52 -5.31 0.87
C THR A 35 -9.34 -4.01 0.08
N GLU A 36 -8.92 -2.93 0.74
CA GLU A 36 -8.76 -1.60 0.13
C GLU A 36 -7.39 -1.32 -0.51
N LYS A 37 -6.42 -2.25 -0.43
CA LYS A 37 -5.13 -2.07 -1.10
C LYS A 37 -5.25 -2.46 -2.57
N PRO A 38 -5.11 -1.54 -3.54
CA PRO A 38 -4.96 -1.95 -4.92
C PRO A 38 -3.71 -2.82 -5.02
N SER A 39 -3.82 -3.86 -5.85
CA SER A 39 -2.71 -4.75 -6.11
C SER A 39 -2.17 -4.58 -7.51
N PHE A 40 -0.87 -4.77 -7.69
CA PHE A 40 -0.25 -4.84 -9.01
C PHE A 40 0.63 -6.08 -9.12
N LYS A 41 0.78 -6.56 -10.35
CA LYS A 41 1.71 -7.63 -10.70
C LYS A 41 2.48 -7.25 -11.94
N ILE A 42 3.79 -7.42 -11.94
CA ILE A 42 4.67 -7.12 -13.07
C ILE A 42 5.62 -8.30 -13.33
N ASN A 43 5.81 -8.60 -14.61
CA ASN A 43 6.82 -9.55 -15.09
C ASN A 43 8.05 -8.76 -15.57
N LEU A 44 9.23 -9.15 -15.11
CA LEU A 44 10.50 -8.51 -15.43
C LEU A 44 11.42 -9.48 -16.21
N PRO A 45 12.20 -8.98 -17.18
CA PRO A 45 12.08 -7.66 -17.79
C PRO A 45 10.71 -7.52 -18.50
N ALA A 46 10.11 -6.34 -18.42
CA ALA A 46 8.79 -6.04 -18.96
C ALA A 46 8.94 -5.57 -20.41
N GLU A 47 8.24 -6.22 -21.35
CA GLU A 47 8.21 -5.81 -22.76
C GLU A 47 7.41 -4.52 -22.99
N LYS A 48 6.44 -4.25 -22.10
CA LYS A 48 5.55 -3.09 -22.16
C LYS A 48 5.34 -2.52 -20.75
N THR A 49 4.99 -1.24 -20.68
CA THR A 49 4.53 -0.62 -19.44
C THR A 49 3.36 -1.40 -18.87
N ASN A 50 3.38 -1.62 -17.55
CA ASN A 50 2.35 -2.39 -16.90
C ASN A 50 1.01 -1.63 -16.87
N SER A 51 -0.08 -2.35 -16.63
CA SER A 51 -1.39 -1.77 -16.40
C SER A 51 -1.34 -0.75 -15.26
N LYS A 52 -1.94 0.41 -15.51
CA LYS A 52 -2.00 1.52 -14.54
C LYS A 52 -2.76 1.08 -13.29
N VAL A 53 -2.14 1.31 -12.14
CA VAL A 53 -2.77 1.13 -10.82
C VAL A 53 -3.51 2.41 -10.47
N VAL A 54 -4.83 2.33 -10.34
CA VAL A 54 -5.65 3.47 -9.95
C VAL A 54 -6.08 3.31 -8.49
N TYR A 55 -5.70 4.27 -7.65
CA TYR A 55 -6.19 4.38 -6.29
C TYR A 55 -7.22 5.49 -6.18
N ASN A 56 -8.44 5.15 -5.77
CA ASN A 56 -9.48 6.13 -5.49
C ASN A 56 -9.58 6.39 -3.99
N PHE A 57 -9.25 7.60 -3.58
CA PHE A 57 -9.32 8.07 -2.21
C PHE A 57 -10.74 8.06 -1.65
N SER A 58 -11.76 8.28 -2.50
CA SER A 58 -13.17 8.25 -2.10
C SER A 58 -13.61 6.86 -1.64
N ASN A 59 -12.99 5.80 -2.17
CA ASN A 59 -13.31 4.41 -1.87
C ASN A 59 -12.73 3.91 -0.55
N GLN A 60 -11.99 4.75 0.19
CA GLN A 60 -11.53 4.39 1.53
C GLN A 60 -12.71 4.21 2.49
N GLY A 61 -12.67 3.12 3.26
CA GLY A 61 -13.65 2.84 4.31
C GLY A 61 -13.61 3.89 5.42
N LEU A 62 -14.76 4.08 6.08
CA LEU A 62 -14.90 5.02 7.21
C LEU A 62 -13.84 4.82 8.31
N PRO A 63 -13.50 3.58 8.73
CA PRO A 63 -12.46 3.39 9.75
C PRO A 63 -11.10 3.91 9.31
N LYS A 64 -10.71 3.68 8.05
CA LYS A 64 -9.43 4.14 7.50
C LYS A 64 -9.41 5.67 7.35
N LYS A 65 -10.51 6.26 6.88
CA LYS A 65 -10.68 7.73 6.82
C LYS A 65 -10.52 8.40 8.19
N LEU A 66 -10.95 7.74 9.26
CA LEU A 66 -10.84 8.30 10.61
C LEU A 66 -9.41 8.21 11.17
N VAL A 67 -8.78 7.03 11.06
CA VAL A 67 -7.50 6.76 11.73
C VAL A 67 -6.30 7.14 10.86
N GLN A 68 -6.41 7.01 9.54
CA GLN A 68 -5.32 7.23 8.59
C GLN A 68 -5.80 7.91 7.30
N PRO A 69 -6.44 9.09 7.38
CA PRO A 69 -7.06 9.74 6.23
C PRO A 69 -6.07 9.94 5.08
N LYS A 70 -4.80 10.24 5.35
CA LYS A 70 -3.83 10.71 4.35
C LYS A 70 -3.01 9.61 3.69
N LYS A 71 -3.22 8.36 4.10
CA LYS A 71 -2.33 7.25 3.74
C LYS A 71 -2.91 6.37 2.67
N ILE A 72 -2.10 6.09 1.67
CA ILE A 72 -2.37 5.12 0.61
C ILE A 72 -1.38 3.98 0.73
N SER A 73 -1.84 2.77 0.44
CA SER A 73 -0.99 1.59 0.40
C SER A 73 -1.31 0.80 -0.86
N ILE A 74 -0.28 0.56 -1.68
CA ILE A 74 -0.33 -0.24 -2.90
C ILE A 74 0.56 -1.45 -2.67
N ALA A 75 0.09 -2.66 -3.00
CA ALA A 75 0.82 -3.89 -2.70
C ALA A 75 0.94 -4.81 -3.91
N THR A 76 1.89 -5.75 -3.90
CA THR A 76 2.00 -6.78 -4.95
C THR A 76 0.97 -7.92 -4.84
N GLY A 77 0.02 -7.85 -3.90
CA GLY A 77 -0.98 -8.89 -3.62
C GLY A 77 -0.43 -10.15 -2.94
N HIS A 78 -1.31 -11.08 -2.56
CA HIS A 78 -0.93 -12.39 -1.99
C HIS A 78 -0.50 -13.35 -3.11
N GLY A 79 0.73 -13.90 -3.02
CA GLY A 79 1.28 -14.88 -3.96
C GLY A 79 2.48 -14.43 -4.80
N GLY A 80 3.05 -13.25 -4.51
CA GLY A 80 4.14 -12.66 -5.28
C GLY A 80 3.63 -11.80 -6.43
N GLY A 81 4.30 -10.67 -6.68
CA GLY A 81 3.84 -9.74 -7.72
C GLY A 81 4.93 -9.04 -8.51
N ILE A 82 6.21 -9.20 -8.19
CA ILE A 82 7.30 -8.86 -9.10
C ILE A 82 8.00 -10.16 -9.47
N THR A 83 7.81 -10.63 -10.70
CA THR A 83 8.25 -11.96 -11.14
C THR A 83 9.34 -11.83 -12.20
N ASN A 84 10.46 -12.53 -12.04
CA ASN A 84 11.45 -12.66 -13.11
C ASN A 84 11.00 -13.73 -14.11
N VAL A 85 10.59 -13.32 -15.31
CA VAL A 85 10.23 -14.23 -16.41
C VAL A 85 11.38 -14.47 -17.38
N GLY A 86 12.50 -13.76 -17.19
CA GLY A 86 13.73 -13.94 -17.96
C GLY A 86 14.44 -15.25 -17.65
N LYS A 87 15.53 -15.49 -18.39
CA LYS A 87 16.39 -16.68 -18.24
C LYS A 87 17.54 -16.47 -17.25
N GLU A 88 17.81 -15.21 -16.88
CA GLU A 88 18.95 -14.83 -16.04
C GLU A 88 18.51 -14.22 -14.71
N PRO A 89 19.32 -14.33 -13.64
CA PRO A 89 19.05 -13.64 -12.37
C PRO A 89 19.07 -12.12 -12.52
N LEU A 90 18.06 -11.45 -11.98
CA LEU A 90 17.92 -9.99 -12.01
C LEU A 90 18.30 -9.36 -10.67
N SER A 91 19.19 -8.37 -10.66
CA SER A 91 19.47 -7.57 -9.46
C SER A 91 18.60 -6.32 -9.50
N ILE A 92 17.62 -6.21 -8.61
CA ILE A 92 16.52 -5.24 -8.74
C ILE A 92 16.68 -4.11 -7.71
N LYS A 93 16.60 -2.87 -8.20
CA LYS A 93 16.30 -1.66 -7.42
C LYS A 93 14.92 -1.15 -7.77
N VAL A 94 14.19 -0.72 -6.77
CA VAL A 94 12.90 -0.06 -6.89
C VAL A 94 13.10 1.43 -6.69
N GLU A 95 12.61 2.22 -7.63
CA GLU A 95 12.57 3.67 -7.53
C GLU A 95 11.13 4.17 -7.71
N THR A 96 10.82 5.28 -7.06
CA THR A 96 9.51 5.92 -7.10
C THR A 96 9.68 7.31 -7.70
N GLU A 97 8.88 7.62 -8.71
CA GLU A 97 8.96 8.88 -9.45
C GLU A 97 7.63 9.63 -9.36
N ASP A 98 7.72 10.96 -9.24
CA ASP A 98 6.60 11.91 -9.28
C ASP A 98 5.50 11.73 -8.21
N PHE A 99 5.76 10.96 -7.16
CA PHE A 99 4.81 10.84 -6.04
C PHE A 99 4.69 12.14 -5.26
N ILE A 100 3.44 12.57 -5.02
CA ILE A 100 3.14 13.72 -4.15
C ILE A 100 3.16 13.26 -2.70
N GLY A 101 4.20 13.67 -1.98
CA GLY A 101 4.39 13.38 -0.56
C GLY A 101 5.50 12.38 -0.30
N THR A 102 5.47 11.78 0.88
CA THR A 102 6.53 10.86 1.32
C THR A 102 6.17 9.43 0.93
N VAL A 103 7.05 8.77 0.18
CA VAL A 103 6.92 7.36 -0.16
C VAL A 103 7.75 6.51 0.79
N LYS A 104 7.17 5.42 1.28
CA LYS A 104 7.86 4.36 2.03
C LYS A 104 7.71 3.05 1.29
N LEU A 105 8.84 2.42 1.00
CA LEU A 105 8.89 1.10 0.41
C LEU A 105 9.12 0.06 1.50
N SER A 106 8.42 -1.06 1.43
CA SER A 106 8.69 -2.21 2.28
C SER A 106 8.44 -3.50 1.52
N SER A 107 8.98 -4.61 2.02
CA SER A 107 8.76 -5.93 1.42
C SER A 107 8.78 -6.98 2.51
N THR A 108 7.93 -7.99 2.34
CA THR A 108 7.99 -9.21 3.16
C THR A 108 9.06 -10.19 2.67
N THR A 109 9.66 -9.94 1.51
CA THR A 109 10.74 -10.77 0.97
C THR A 109 12.05 -10.45 1.70
N PRO A 110 12.76 -11.47 2.24
CA PRO A 110 14.03 -11.24 2.91
C PRO A 110 15.08 -10.59 2.00
N GLY A 111 15.83 -9.64 2.56
CA GLY A 111 16.93 -8.98 1.87
C GLY A 111 16.53 -7.75 1.05
N PHE A 112 15.32 -7.22 1.23
CA PHE A 112 14.96 -5.88 0.75
C PHE A 112 15.46 -4.82 1.75
N ASP A 113 16.14 -3.80 1.25
CA ASP A 113 16.53 -2.62 2.01
C ASP A 113 15.58 -1.44 1.70
N PRO A 114 14.69 -1.06 2.64
CA PRO A 114 13.75 0.05 2.46
C PRO A 114 14.40 1.40 2.19
N SER A 115 15.62 1.62 2.67
CA SER A 115 16.30 2.92 2.57
C SER A 115 16.89 3.16 1.18
N THR A 116 17.37 2.09 0.54
CA THR A 116 17.97 2.14 -0.80
C THR A 116 17.02 1.66 -1.90
N GLY A 117 15.94 0.95 -1.54
CA GLY A 117 15.01 0.33 -2.47
C GLY A 117 15.57 -0.92 -3.16
N ILE A 118 16.68 -1.47 -2.66
CA ILE A 118 17.42 -2.56 -3.32
C ILE A 118 17.06 -3.93 -2.72
N PHE A 119 16.87 -4.91 -3.59
CA PHE A 119 16.90 -6.32 -3.21
C PHE A 119 18.34 -6.82 -3.23
N THR A 120 18.90 -7.07 -2.04
CA THR A 120 20.30 -7.51 -1.86
C THR A 120 20.59 -8.87 -2.49
N LYS A 121 19.57 -9.72 -2.63
CA LYS A 121 19.67 -11.01 -3.33
C LYS A 121 19.07 -10.88 -4.74
N PRO A 122 19.77 -11.37 -5.78
CA PRO A 122 19.21 -11.42 -7.13
C PRO A 122 17.92 -12.22 -7.18
N LEU A 123 16.94 -11.72 -7.93
CA LEU A 123 15.71 -12.43 -8.22
C LEU A 123 15.98 -13.48 -9.30
N LEU A 124 15.98 -14.75 -8.89
CA LEU A 124 16.23 -15.87 -9.79
C LEU A 124 15.10 -16.04 -10.84
N PRO A 125 15.39 -16.67 -11.98
CA PRO A 125 14.38 -17.00 -12.98
C PRO A 125 13.17 -17.72 -12.39
N ARG A 126 11.96 -17.31 -12.81
CA ARG A 126 10.66 -17.83 -12.37
C ARG A 126 10.36 -17.66 -10.88
N LYS A 127 11.14 -16.85 -10.17
CA LYS A 127 10.86 -16.48 -8.78
C LYS A 127 10.20 -15.11 -8.73
N SER A 128 9.49 -14.89 -7.62
CA SER A 128 8.74 -13.66 -7.38
C SER A 128 9.11 -13.06 -6.03
N VAL A 129 9.08 -11.74 -5.95
CA VAL A 129 9.19 -10.97 -4.70
C VAL A 129 7.93 -10.14 -4.48
N THR A 130 7.79 -9.65 -3.26
CA THR A 130 6.72 -8.77 -2.83
C THR A 130 7.22 -7.34 -2.66
N LEU A 131 6.33 -6.36 -2.82
CA LEU A 131 6.58 -4.96 -2.52
C LEU A 131 5.30 -4.31 -2.03
N ASP A 132 5.41 -3.55 -0.96
CA ASP A 132 4.41 -2.65 -0.42
C ASP A 132 4.93 -1.21 -0.57
N VAL A 133 4.10 -0.37 -1.17
CA VAL A 133 4.36 1.06 -1.37
C VAL A 133 3.34 1.84 -0.55
N GLU A 134 3.81 2.52 0.48
CA GLU A 134 3.01 3.42 1.29
C GLU A 134 3.28 4.87 0.90
N LEU A 135 2.22 5.63 0.69
CA LEU A 135 2.29 7.05 0.35
C LEU A 135 1.55 7.85 1.41
N ASP A 136 2.21 8.87 1.94
CA ASP A 136 1.61 9.87 2.83
C ASP A 136 1.39 11.17 2.05
N ILE A 137 0.13 11.48 1.74
CA ILE A 137 -0.24 12.63 0.91
C ILE A 137 -0.51 13.87 1.78
N PRO A 138 0.10 15.03 1.45
CA PRO A 138 -0.22 16.29 2.11
C PRO A 138 -1.71 16.63 2.03
N SER A 139 -2.29 17.09 3.13
CA SER A 139 -3.76 17.29 3.25
C SER A 139 -4.32 18.33 2.32
N GLU A 140 -3.54 19.36 2.01
CA GLU A 140 -3.90 20.40 1.05
C GLU A 140 -4.09 19.84 -0.36
N LYS A 141 -3.44 18.73 -0.73
CA LYS A 141 -3.54 18.13 -2.07
C LYS A 141 -4.76 17.23 -2.23
N ILE A 142 -5.32 16.72 -1.13
CA ILE A 142 -6.47 15.80 -1.15
C ILE A 142 -7.79 16.56 -1.40
N LYS A 143 -7.91 17.79 -0.90
CA LYS A 143 -9.19 18.53 -0.89
C LYS A 143 -9.53 19.25 -2.19
N HIS A 144 -8.55 19.47 -3.06
CA HIS A 144 -8.65 20.46 -4.13
C HIS A 144 -8.49 19.90 -5.55
N SER A 145 -8.22 18.60 -5.70
CA SER A 145 -7.94 18.01 -7.01
C SER A 145 -8.63 16.66 -7.18
N GLU A 146 -9.28 16.49 -8.34
CA GLU A 146 -9.84 15.21 -8.78
C GLU A 146 -8.74 14.19 -9.07
N ILE A 147 -7.68 14.61 -9.76
CA ILE A 147 -6.44 13.85 -9.90
C ILE A 147 -5.49 14.39 -8.84
N ILE A 148 -5.23 13.58 -7.83
CA ILE A 148 -4.31 13.94 -6.75
C ILE A 148 -2.87 13.80 -7.24
N ASN A 149 -2.54 12.71 -7.97
CA ASN A 149 -1.17 12.42 -8.37
C ASN A 149 -1.11 11.44 -9.57
N ASN A 150 -0.20 11.69 -10.51
CA ASN A 150 0.26 10.70 -11.49
C ASN A 150 1.73 10.43 -11.20
N ALA A 151 2.08 9.17 -10.97
CA ALA A 151 3.40 8.74 -10.54
C ALA A 151 3.78 7.40 -11.17
N ALA A 152 5.00 6.94 -10.93
CA ALA A 152 5.48 5.67 -11.43
C ALA A 152 6.37 4.95 -10.41
N ILE A 153 6.22 3.62 -10.36
CA ILE A 153 7.19 2.73 -9.70
C ILE A 153 8.06 2.13 -10.80
N LYS A 154 9.36 2.40 -10.75
CA LYS A 154 10.36 1.91 -11.70
C LYS A 154 11.14 0.75 -11.09
N PHE A 155 11.42 -0.26 -11.91
CA PHE A 155 12.28 -1.38 -11.58
C PHE A 155 13.54 -1.25 -12.43
N ILE A 156 14.69 -1.15 -11.78
CA ILE A 156 15.98 -0.89 -12.43
C ILE A 156 16.93 -2.04 -12.12
N ASN A 157 17.69 -2.48 -13.12
CA ASN A 157 18.75 -3.45 -12.93
C ASN A 157 19.97 -2.76 -12.29
N THR A 158 20.38 -3.20 -11.10
CA THR A 158 21.50 -2.57 -10.40
C THR A 158 22.86 -2.87 -11.02
N LYS A 159 22.95 -3.87 -11.91
CA LYS A 159 24.21 -4.23 -12.58
C LYS A 159 24.60 -3.23 -13.67
N ASP A 160 23.63 -2.79 -14.45
CA ASP A 160 23.86 -2.00 -15.67
C ASP A 160 23.03 -0.69 -15.73
N GLY A 161 22.16 -0.45 -14.74
CA GLY A 161 21.27 0.72 -14.70
C GLY A 161 20.09 0.66 -15.66
N SER A 162 19.87 -0.46 -16.37
CA SER A 162 18.79 -0.59 -17.34
C SER A 162 17.41 -0.62 -16.66
N LEU A 163 16.41 -0.02 -17.32
CA LEU A 163 15.02 -0.08 -16.88
C LEU A 163 14.46 -1.48 -17.19
N LEU A 164 14.10 -2.22 -16.14
CA LEU A 164 13.47 -3.54 -16.24
C LEU A 164 11.95 -3.45 -16.40
N GLY A 165 11.32 -2.36 -15.93
CA GLY A 165 9.88 -2.20 -16.06
C GLY A 165 9.34 -1.00 -15.29
N THR A 166 8.09 -0.65 -15.57
CA THR A 166 7.41 0.49 -14.94
C THR A 166 5.95 0.15 -14.65
N VAL A 167 5.50 0.53 -13.45
CA VAL A 167 4.11 0.46 -13.01
C VAL A 167 3.59 1.89 -12.83
N PRO A 168 2.74 2.38 -13.75
CA PRO A 168 2.09 3.68 -13.59
C PRO A 168 1.12 3.63 -12.42
N VAL A 169 1.14 4.66 -11.59
CA VAL A 169 0.26 4.83 -10.43
C VAL A 169 -0.51 6.13 -10.61
N GLN A 170 -1.84 6.07 -10.45
CA GLN A 170 -2.69 7.24 -10.46
C GLN A 170 -3.51 7.27 -9.17
N VAL A 171 -3.44 8.40 -8.46
CA VAL A 171 -4.25 8.66 -7.27
C VAL A 171 -5.31 9.68 -7.64
N ILE A 172 -6.57 9.33 -7.41
CA ILE A 172 -7.73 10.18 -7.67
C ILE A 172 -8.60 10.36 -6.42
N ASN A 173 -9.42 11.41 -6.40
CA ASN A 173 -10.47 11.64 -5.43
C ASN A 173 -11.76 11.98 -6.19
N SER A 174 -12.64 11.00 -6.38
CA SER A 174 -13.87 11.16 -7.18
C SER A 174 -14.98 11.97 -6.48
N THR A 175 -14.87 12.22 -5.17
CA THR A 175 -15.90 12.94 -4.41
C THR A 175 -16.00 14.43 -4.76
N THR A 176 -14.98 15.00 -5.42
CA THR A 176 -15.00 16.40 -5.87
C THR A 176 -15.89 16.66 -7.10
N VAL A 177 -16.36 15.61 -7.79
CA VAL A 177 -17.26 15.74 -8.95
C VAL A 177 -18.66 16.22 -8.51
N ALA A 178 -19.16 15.79 -7.35
CA ALA A 178 -20.54 16.05 -6.93
C ALA A 178 -20.83 17.50 -6.47
N VAL A 179 -19.81 18.32 -6.23
CA VAL A 179 -19.99 19.69 -5.69
C VAL A 179 -19.98 20.75 -6.79
N ASN A 180 -19.36 20.48 -7.95
CA ASN A 180 -19.34 21.43 -9.07
C ASN A 180 -20.58 21.33 -9.99
N ASP A 181 -21.30 20.20 -10.00
CA ASP A 181 -22.52 20.04 -10.80
C ASP A 181 -23.80 20.62 -10.13
N MET A 182 -23.68 21.28 -8.98
CA MET A 182 -24.78 22.03 -8.34
C MET A 182 -24.65 23.55 -8.44
N LYS A 183 -23.73 24.05 -9.29
CA LYS A 183 -23.55 25.48 -9.55
C LYS A 183 -23.56 25.79 -11.06
N HIS A 184 -24.60 25.38 -11.76
CA HIS A 184 -25.00 25.99 -13.04
C HIS A 184 -26.51 26.00 -13.18
#